data_AF-A0A959DU86-F1
#
_entry.id   AF-A0A959DU86-F1
#
_cell.length_a   1.000
_cell.length_b   1.000
_cell.length_c   1.000
_cell.angle_alpha   90.00
_cell.angle_beta   90.00
_cell.angle_gamma   90.00
#
_symmetry.space_group_name_H-M   'P 1'
#
loop_
_entity.id
_entity.type
_entity.pdbx_description
1 polymer ?
#
loop_
_entity_poly.entity_id
_entity_poly.type
_entity_poly.pdbx_seq_one_letter_code
_entity_poly.pdbx_strand_id
1 'polypeptide(L)'
;MWLGVTDIKKELKSNLTPYFKEKGFQFKTGIQGASIGYIEKSKSNFAFLFFNVNSIGKVWVSHMCGYLDKVERTLFSIQLPDKSAQYYYERPYNTLNHISIIENNNFRDRLESDTIYSKEDIHRFCDKIIEYMETKGLTFMKRNNSLEKVYNQIIRNWKNKNLDPISEHQDNYFKALIILKLMKDPNIEDYKAQFSEKLLAYRNPEDWLHSFKNLCDLLDSPDFEKEYLI
;
A
#
# COMPACT_ATOMS: atom_id res chain seq x y z
N MET A 1 -6.59 0.07 -36.75
CA MET A 1 -5.14 -0.15 -36.56
C MET A 1 -4.92 -0.37 -35.08
N TRP A 2 -4.39 -1.53 -34.68
CA TRP A 2 -4.16 -1.84 -33.26
C TRP A 2 -3.14 -0.89 -32.66
N LEU A 3 -3.43 -0.34 -31.48
CA LEU A 3 -2.49 0.50 -30.74
C LEU A 3 -1.46 -0.39 -30.01
N GLY A 4 -0.18 -0.04 -30.12
CA GLY A 4 0.86 -0.70 -29.35
C GLY A 4 0.78 -0.33 -27.86
N VAL A 5 1.37 -1.16 -26.99
CA VAL A 5 1.44 -0.91 -25.53
C VAL A 5 1.97 0.49 -25.21
N THR A 6 3.00 0.93 -25.93
CA THR A 6 3.59 2.26 -25.75
C THR A 6 2.61 3.38 -26.07
N ASP A 7 1.84 3.23 -27.16
CA ASP A 7 0.83 4.21 -27.56
C ASP A 7 -0.32 4.27 -26.57
N ILE A 8 -0.81 3.11 -26.12
CA ILE A 8 -1.85 3.02 -25.10
C ILE A 8 -1.41 3.75 -23.83
N LYS A 9 -0.19 3.49 -23.33
CA LYS A 9 0.35 4.17 -22.14
C LYS A 9 0.46 5.69 -22.35
N LYS A 10 0.85 6.14 -23.54
CA LYS A 10 0.98 7.57 -23.88
C LYS A 10 -0.39 8.25 -23.89
N GLU A 11 -1.38 7.63 -24.52
CA GLU A 11 -2.75 8.17 -24.60
C GLU A 11 -3.45 8.16 -23.24
N LEU A 12 -3.33 7.08 -22.45
CA LEU A 12 -3.81 7.04 -21.05
C LEU A 12 -3.22 8.18 -20.23
N LYS A 13 -1.90 8.39 -20.31
CA LYS A 13 -1.23 9.50 -19.64
C LYS A 13 -1.80 10.84 -20.11
N SER A 14 -1.93 11.05 -21.42
CA SER A 14 -2.41 12.33 -21.97
C SER A 14 -3.81 12.67 -21.49
N ASN A 15 -4.72 11.69 -21.51
CA ASN A 15 -6.14 11.89 -21.22
C ASN A 15 -6.45 11.99 -19.72
N LEU A 16 -5.72 11.25 -18.89
CA LEU A 16 -5.97 11.22 -17.44
C LEU A 16 -5.17 12.27 -16.66
N THR A 17 -4.02 12.73 -17.18
CA THR A 17 -3.16 13.67 -16.43
C THR A 17 -3.84 14.99 -16.08
N PRO A 18 -4.61 15.65 -16.96
CA PRO A 18 -5.30 16.89 -16.61
C PRO A 18 -6.18 16.72 -15.37
N TYR A 19 -7.02 15.69 -15.36
CA TYR A 19 -7.91 15.35 -14.26
C TYR A 19 -7.13 15.08 -12.96
N PHE A 20 -6.20 14.13 -12.99
CA PHE A 20 -5.47 13.70 -11.80
C PHE A 20 -4.55 14.80 -11.23
N LYS A 21 -3.95 15.63 -12.09
CA LYS A 21 -3.10 16.74 -11.66
C LYS A 21 -3.89 17.78 -10.88
N GLU A 22 -5.12 18.10 -11.31
CA GLU A 22 -6.02 18.99 -10.57
C GLU A 22 -6.33 18.45 -9.16
N LYS A 23 -6.42 17.12 -9.02
CA LYS A 23 -6.66 16.46 -7.73
C LYS A 23 -5.39 16.18 -6.91
N GLY A 24 -4.24 16.72 -7.31
CA GLY A 24 -2.97 16.59 -6.56
C GLY A 24 -2.17 15.30 -6.80
N PHE A 25 -2.50 14.56 -7.86
CA PHE A 25 -1.79 13.34 -8.24
C PHE A 25 -0.73 13.59 -9.32
N GLN A 26 0.30 12.76 -9.32
CA GLN A 26 1.34 12.73 -10.35
C GLN A 26 1.36 11.39 -11.08
N PHE A 27 1.56 11.45 -12.40
CA PHE A 27 1.77 10.24 -13.19
C PHE A 27 3.10 9.57 -12.84
N LYS A 28 3.09 8.25 -12.72
CA LYS A 28 4.26 7.42 -12.43
C LYS A 28 4.26 6.15 -13.26
N THR A 29 5.47 5.72 -13.60
CA THR A 29 5.76 4.43 -14.24
C THR A 29 6.48 3.53 -13.24
N GLY A 30 6.32 2.21 -13.38
CA GLY A 30 7.00 1.25 -12.51
C GLY A 30 6.37 1.12 -11.13
N ILE A 31 5.04 1.30 -11.03
CA ILE A 31 4.29 1.11 -9.78
C ILE A 31 4.36 -0.35 -9.31
N GLN A 32 4.25 -1.29 -10.26
CA GLN A 32 4.47 -2.71 -10.02
C GLN A 32 4.88 -3.35 -11.35
N GLY A 33 6.15 -3.74 -11.48
CA GLY A 33 6.71 -4.21 -12.74
C GLY A 33 6.57 -3.16 -13.86
N ALA A 34 5.88 -3.51 -14.96
CA ALA A 34 5.69 -2.63 -16.11
C ALA A 34 4.44 -1.71 -16.02
N SER A 35 3.75 -1.67 -14.88
CA SER A 35 2.52 -0.90 -14.67
C SER A 35 2.76 0.61 -14.60
N ILE A 36 1.75 1.39 -14.97
CA ILE A 36 1.74 2.86 -14.89
C ILE A 36 0.61 3.32 -13.97
N GLY A 37 0.57 4.58 -13.55
CA GLY A 37 -0.54 5.07 -12.74
C GLY A 37 -0.33 6.45 -12.15
N TYR A 38 -1.10 6.77 -11.11
CA TYR A 38 -1.14 8.07 -10.46
C TYR A 38 -0.92 7.91 -8.96
N ILE A 39 -0.03 8.73 -8.39
CA ILE A 39 0.31 8.73 -6.95
C ILE A 39 0.05 10.12 -6.35
N GLU A 40 -0.62 10.18 -5.20
CA GLU A 40 -0.80 11.38 -4.40
C GLU A 40 0.54 11.79 -3.76
N LYS A 41 1.03 13.02 -3.98
CA LYS A 41 2.42 13.37 -3.62
C LYS A 41 2.56 14.16 -2.31
N SER A 42 1.47 14.70 -1.80
CA SER A 42 1.47 15.72 -0.74
C SER A 42 1.25 15.16 0.67
N LYS A 43 1.17 13.84 0.85
CA LYS A 43 0.80 13.23 2.12
C LYS A 43 1.78 12.14 2.54
N SER A 44 2.00 12.03 3.85
CA SER A 44 2.72 10.92 4.48
C SER A 44 2.03 9.57 4.26
N ASN A 45 0.73 9.60 3.95
CA ASN A 45 -0.04 8.47 3.47
C ASN A 45 -0.53 8.80 2.06
N PHE A 46 -0.05 8.12 1.03
CA PHE A 46 -0.46 8.43 -0.33
C PHE A 46 -1.45 7.41 -0.86
N ALA A 47 -2.40 7.89 -1.65
CA ALA A 47 -3.22 7.03 -2.47
C ALA A 47 -2.60 6.82 -3.86
N PHE A 48 -2.80 5.64 -4.45
CA PHE A 48 -2.43 5.42 -5.85
C PHE A 48 -3.45 4.58 -6.61
N LEU A 49 -3.53 4.84 -7.91
CA LEU A 49 -4.28 4.05 -8.89
C LEU A 49 -3.28 3.55 -9.94
N PHE A 50 -3.35 2.29 -10.34
CA PHE A 50 -2.45 1.77 -11.38
C PHE A 50 -3.18 1.02 -12.48
N PHE A 51 -2.56 1.05 -13.65
CA PHE A 51 -2.99 0.43 -14.88
C PHE A 51 -1.94 -0.59 -15.30
N ASN A 52 -2.40 -1.80 -15.55
CA ASN A 52 -1.60 -2.80 -16.23
C ASN A 52 -2.03 -2.82 -17.69
N VAL A 53 -1.07 -2.62 -18.59
CA VAL A 53 -1.28 -2.66 -20.04
C VAL A 53 -0.52 -3.87 -20.55
N ASN A 54 -1.26 -4.87 -21.01
CA ASN A 54 -0.65 -6.09 -21.53
C ASN A 54 -0.31 -5.97 -23.03
N SER A 55 0.46 -6.92 -23.54
CA SER A 55 0.93 -6.95 -24.94
C SER A 55 -0.18 -7.03 -25.99
N ILE A 56 -1.40 -7.43 -25.61
CA ILE A 56 -2.57 -7.56 -26.50
C ILE A 56 -3.55 -6.39 -26.32
N GLY A 57 -3.08 -5.24 -25.85
CA GLY A 57 -3.89 -4.02 -25.69
C GLY A 57 -5.01 -4.09 -24.65
N LYS A 58 -5.07 -5.16 -23.85
CA LYS A 58 -5.97 -5.22 -22.70
C LYS A 58 -5.39 -4.37 -21.58
N VAL A 59 -6.20 -3.44 -21.11
CA VAL A 59 -5.89 -2.58 -19.98
C VAL A 59 -6.79 -2.98 -18.83
N TRP A 60 -6.23 -3.14 -17.64
CA TRP A 60 -7.03 -3.19 -16.42
C TRP A 60 -6.54 -2.18 -15.42
N VAL A 61 -7.49 -1.67 -14.64
CA VAL A 61 -7.27 -0.74 -13.54
C VAL A 61 -7.66 -1.44 -12.25
N SER A 62 -6.80 -1.37 -11.24
CA SER A 62 -7.13 -1.82 -9.89
C SER A 62 -7.78 -0.67 -9.11
N HIS A 63 -8.50 -0.98 -8.05
CA HIS A 63 -9.03 0.06 -7.16
C HIS A 63 -7.91 0.94 -6.59
N MET A 64 -8.29 2.14 -6.17
CA MET A 64 -7.37 3.06 -5.52
C MET A 64 -6.90 2.48 -4.19
N CYS A 65 -5.58 2.38 -3.99
CA CYS A 65 -4.97 1.82 -2.79
C CYS A 65 -4.44 2.93 -1.90
N GLY A 66 -4.61 2.78 -0.57
CA GLY A 66 -3.94 3.60 0.43
C GLY A 66 -2.59 3.00 0.79
N TYR A 67 -1.68 3.85 1.26
CA TYR A 67 -0.34 3.45 1.65
C TYR A 67 0.13 4.26 2.87
N LEU A 68 0.77 3.59 3.82
CA LEU A 68 1.35 4.21 5.02
C LEU A 68 2.87 4.23 4.91
N ASP A 69 3.43 5.32 4.36
CA ASP A 69 4.86 5.44 4.00
C ASP A 69 5.78 5.17 5.18
N LYS A 70 5.43 5.75 6.34
CA LYS A 70 6.21 5.58 7.57
C LYS A 70 6.25 4.12 8.03
N VAL A 71 5.11 3.43 8.05
CA VAL A 71 5.05 2.04 8.51
C VAL A 71 5.94 1.16 7.64
N GLU A 72 5.92 1.42 6.35
CA GLU A 72 6.60 0.58 5.38
C GLU A 72 8.11 0.84 5.35
N ARG A 73 8.55 2.10 5.48
CA ARG A 73 9.97 2.42 5.69
C ARG A 73 10.52 1.69 6.91
N THR A 74 9.79 1.68 8.01
CA THR A 74 10.19 0.98 9.24
C THR A 74 10.26 -0.54 9.03
N LEU A 75 9.31 -1.14 8.32
CA LEU A 75 9.41 -2.57 7.97
C LEU A 75 10.61 -2.87 7.06
N PHE A 76 10.91 -1.94 6.14
CA PHE A 76 12.06 -2.05 5.25
C PHE A 76 13.39 -2.04 6.00
N SER A 77 13.52 -1.23 7.05
CA SER A 77 14.76 -1.15 7.83
C SER A 77 15.03 -2.39 8.69
N ILE A 78 13.99 -3.10 9.14
CA ILE A 78 14.13 -4.25 10.04
C ILE A 78 14.29 -5.61 9.35
N GLN A 79 14.03 -5.69 8.04
CA GLN A 79 14.20 -6.87 7.18
C GLN A 79 13.53 -8.16 7.71
N LEU A 80 12.27 -8.41 7.30
CA LEU A 80 11.51 -9.59 7.71
C LEU A 80 11.97 -10.90 7.03
N PRO A 81 11.85 -12.07 7.69
CA PRO A 81 12.54 -13.31 7.29
C PRO A 81 11.91 -14.11 6.13
N ASP A 82 10.57 -14.14 5.96
CA ASP A 82 9.92 -14.90 4.85
C ASP A 82 9.48 -14.01 3.67
N LYS A 83 9.98 -12.78 3.57
CA LYS A 83 9.74 -11.98 2.36
C LYS A 83 10.75 -12.39 1.30
N SER A 84 10.25 -12.79 0.13
CA SER A 84 10.96 -13.20 -1.09
C SER A 84 11.84 -12.10 -1.73
N ALA A 85 12.61 -11.37 -0.93
CA ALA A 85 12.79 -9.95 -1.14
C ALA A 85 14.16 -9.42 -0.71
N GLN A 86 15.19 -10.25 -0.63
CA GLN A 86 16.57 -9.76 -0.56
C GLN A 86 16.82 -8.67 -1.63
N TYR A 87 16.28 -8.89 -2.84
CA TYR A 87 16.21 -7.93 -3.95
C TYR A 87 15.51 -6.57 -3.66
N TYR A 88 14.55 -6.52 -2.72
CA TYR A 88 13.84 -5.29 -2.39
C TYR A 88 14.56 -4.48 -1.30
N TYR A 89 15.29 -5.14 -0.38
CA TYR A 89 16.12 -4.47 0.62
C TYR A 89 17.44 -3.93 0.04
N GLU A 90 17.98 -4.59 -1.00
CA GLU A 90 19.23 -4.18 -1.67
C GLU A 90 19.08 -3.01 -2.65
N ARG A 91 17.84 -2.54 -2.89
CA ARG A 91 17.56 -1.38 -3.75
C ARG A 91 17.34 -0.13 -2.92
N PRO A 92 17.66 1.07 -3.46
CA PRO A 92 17.22 2.31 -2.84
C PRO A 92 15.73 2.24 -2.55
N TYR A 93 15.34 2.65 -1.33
CA TYR A 93 13.96 2.63 -0.89
C TYR A 93 13.05 3.19 -1.98
N ASN A 94 12.22 2.31 -2.54
CA ASN A 94 11.25 2.67 -3.56
C ASN A 94 9.88 2.60 -2.90
N THR A 95 9.22 3.76 -2.81
CA THR A 95 7.84 3.95 -2.34
C THR A 95 6.81 3.21 -3.20
N LEU A 96 7.16 2.15 -3.91
CA LEU A 96 6.25 1.32 -4.73
C LEU A 96 6.57 -0.18 -4.61
N ASN A 97 7.68 -0.52 -3.95
CA ASN A 97 8.11 -1.89 -3.66
C ASN A 97 7.59 -2.31 -2.28
N HIS A 98 6.28 -2.34 -2.09
CA HIS A 98 5.70 -2.35 -0.74
C HIS A 98 5.64 -3.73 -0.07
N ILE A 99 5.74 -3.71 1.25
CA ILE A 99 5.44 -4.77 2.22
C ILE A 99 3.99 -4.53 2.73
N SER A 100 3.11 -4.06 1.84
CA SER A 100 1.67 -3.81 1.95
C SER A 100 0.96 -3.97 3.31
N ILE A 101 0.65 -2.88 4.02
CA ILE A 101 -0.71 -2.73 4.60
C ILE A 101 -1.63 -2.25 3.49
N ILE A 102 -2.17 -3.20 2.73
CA ILE A 102 -3.31 -2.92 1.86
C ILE A 102 -4.52 -3.38 2.63
N GLU A 103 -5.22 -2.45 3.29
CA GLU A 103 -6.47 -2.77 3.98
C GLU A 103 -7.49 -3.23 2.92
N ASN A 104 -7.82 -4.53 2.90
CA ASN A 104 -8.93 -5.15 2.16
C ASN A 104 -9.09 -4.85 0.66
N ASN A 105 -8.09 -4.30 -0.02
CA ASN A 105 -8.08 -4.24 -1.48
C ASN A 105 -7.24 -5.39 -1.98
N ASN A 106 -7.87 -6.46 -2.45
CA ASN A 106 -7.17 -7.35 -3.34
C ASN A 106 -6.72 -6.49 -4.53
N PHE A 107 -5.44 -6.15 -4.61
CA PHE A 107 -4.89 -5.37 -5.73
C PHE A 107 -5.09 -6.11 -7.08
N ARG A 108 -5.46 -7.40 -7.01
CA ARG A 108 -5.88 -8.23 -8.15
C ARG A 108 -7.36 -8.06 -8.52
N ASP A 109 -8.18 -7.46 -7.66
CA ASP A 109 -9.57 -7.11 -7.98
C ASP A 109 -9.56 -5.93 -8.95
N ARG A 110 -10.02 -6.25 -10.16
CA ARG A 110 -10.10 -5.30 -11.27
C ARG A 110 -11.30 -4.41 -11.04
N LEU A 111 -11.06 -3.11 -10.97
CA LEU A 111 -12.12 -2.10 -11.00
C LEU A 111 -12.82 -2.13 -12.37
N GLU A 112 -12.02 -2.17 -13.44
CA GLU A 112 -12.50 -2.24 -14.81
C GLU A 112 -11.39 -2.89 -15.66
N SER A 113 -11.78 -3.57 -16.74
CA SER A 113 -10.84 -3.96 -17.78
C SER A 113 -11.47 -3.79 -19.15
N ASP A 114 -10.71 -3.28 -20.10
CA ASP A 114 -11.15 -3.12 -21.48
C ASP A 114 -10.08 -3.62 -22.45
N THR A 115 -10.51 -4.00 -23.65
CA THR A 115 -9.59 -4.32 -24.74
C THR A 115 -9.54 -3.15 -25.69
N ILE A 116 -8.38 -2.51 -25.76
CA ILE A 116 -8.20 -1.27 -26.50
C ILE A 116 -7.78 -1.58 -27.92
N TYR A 117 -8.65 -1.29 -28.89
CA TYR A 117 -8.37 -1.45 -30.32
C TYR A 117 -8.13 -0.12 -31.02
N SER A 118 -8.53 1.00 -30.40
CA SER A 118 -8.50 2.35 -30.98
C SER A 118 -8.29 3.43 -29.92
N LYS A 119 -8.02 4.67 -30.37
CA LYS A 119 -7.94 5.83 -29.46
C LYS A 119 -9.28 6.15 -28.79
N GLU A 120 -10.38 5.87 -29.47
CA GLU A 120 -11.72 6.11 -28.94
C GLU A 120 -12.07 5.14 -27.81
N ASP A 121 -11.58 3.89 -27.88
CA ASP A 121 -11.66 2.96 -26.74
C ASP A 121 -10.91 3.51 -25.52
N ILE A 122 -9.76 4.15 -25.73
CA ILE A 122 -9.01 4.78 -24.64
C ILE A 122 -9.80 5.93 -24.03
N HIS A 123 -10.44 6.77 -24.84
CA HIS A 123 -11.25 7.88 -24.33
C HIS A 123 -12.39 7.36 -23.45
N ARG A 124 -13.15 6.37 -23.95
CA ARG A 124 -14.23 5.74 -23.18
C ARG A 124 -13.73 5.09 -21.89
N PHE A 125 -12.57 4.43 -21.94
CA PHE A 125 -11.95 3.84 -20.75
C PHE A 125 -11.52 4.90 -19.74
N CYS A 126 -10.95 6.02 -20.20
CA CYS A 126 -10.60 7.16 -19.35
C CYS A 126 -11.84 7.79 -18.70
N ASP A 127 -12.93 7.95 -19.44
CA ASP A 127 -14.18 8.50 -18.93
C ASP A 127 -14.75 7.64 -17.80
N LYS A 128 -14.74 6.30 -17.94
CA LYS A 128 -15.13 5.37 -16.87
C LYS A 128 -14.26 5.52 -15.61
N ILE A 129 -12.95 5.74 -15.78
CA ILE A 129 -12.03 5.95 -14.65
C ILE A 129 -12.36 7.26 -13.94
N ILE A 130 -12.58 8.33 -14.69
CA ILE A 130 -12.94 9.64 -14.16
C ILE A 130 -14.29 9.57 -13.43
N GLU A 131 -15.28 8.92 -14.02
CA GLU A 131 -16.60 8.69 -13.41
C GLU A 131 -16.46 7.93 -12.09
N TYR A 132 -15.68 6.84 -12.06
CA TYR A 132 -15.39 6.13 -10.82
C TYR A 132 -14.78 7.06 -9.76
N MET A 133 -13.81 7.89 -10.15
CA MET A 133 -13.13 8.78 -9.22
C MET A 133 -14.08 9.82 -8.62
N GLU A 134 -14.93 10.44 -9.43
CA GLU A 134 -15.91 11.43 -9.02
C GLU A 134 -17.04 10.83 -8.16
N THR A 135 -17.47 9.60 -8.45
CA THR A 135 -18.59 8.96 -7.75
C THR A 135 -18.18 8.21 -6.48
N LYS A 136 -17.05 7.50 -6.51
CA LYS A 136 -16.65 6.55 -5.46
C LYS A 136 -15.20 6.71 -5.02
N GLY A 137 -14.26 6.88 -5.94
CA GLY A 137 -12.82 6.82 -5.68
C GLY A 137 -12.32 7.86 -4.69
N LEU A 138 -12.70 9.14 -4.84
CA LEU A 138 -12.29 10.20 -3.93
C LEU A 138 -12.83 10.00 -2.51
N THR A 139 -14.09 9.59 -2.39
CA THR A 139 -14.72 9.29 -1.10
C THR A 139 -14.10 8.06 -0.45
N PHE A 140 -13.80 7.03 -1.25
CA PHE A 140 -13.07 5.85 -0.80
C PHE A 140 -11.73 6.24 -0.18
N MET A 141 -10.93 7.09 -0.82
CA MET A 141 -9.66 7.54 -0.24
C MET A 141 -9.83 8.23 1.11
N LYS A 142 -10.74 9.21 1.19
CA LYS A 142 -10.97 9.97 2.42
C LYS A 142 -11.34 9.04 3.58
N ARG A 143 -12.06 7.95 3.29
CA ARG A 143 -12.49 6.97 4.29
C ARG A 143 -11.41 5.95 4.63
N ASN A 144 -10.66 5.46 3.65
CA ASN A 144 -9.80 4.27 3.80
C ASN A 144 -8.30 4.58 3.89
N ASN A 145 -7.87 5.79 3.53
CA ASN A 145 -6.46 6.18 3.61
C ASN A 145 -6.16 6.96 4.90
N SER A 146 -6.54 6.41 6.05
CA SER A 146 -6.25 7.02 7.35
C SER A 146 -5.59 6.02 8.29
N LEU A 147 -4.47 6.44 8.88
CA LEU A 147 -3.80 5.72 9.96
C LEU A 147 -4.77 5.42 11.11
N GLU A 148 -5.65 6.38 11.41
CA GLU A 148 -6.68 6.28 12.44
C GLU A 148 -7.67 5.13 12.20
N LYS A 149 -8.10 4.90 10.95
CA LYS A 149 -9.00 3.77 10.65
C LYS A 149 -8.34 2.43 10.92
N VAL A 150 -7.11 2.24 10.41
CA VAL A 150 -6.36 0.98 10.62
C VAL A 150 -6.09 0.78 12.11
N TYR A 151 -5.73 1.84 12.83
CA TYR A 151 -5.62 1.84 14.28
C TYR A 151 -6.91 1.40 14.97
N ASN A 152 -8.06 2.01 14.63
CA ASN A 152 -9.36 1.63 15.20
C ASN A 152 -9.72 0.16 14.91
N GLN A 153 -9.33 -0.36 13.74
CA GLN A 153 -9.46 -1.78 13.42
C GLN A 153 -8.59 -2.65 14.33
N ILE A 154 -7.32 -2.30 14.54
CA ILE A 154 -6.41 -3.01 15.47
C ILE A 154 -7.01 -3.05 16.87
N ILE A 155 -7.45 -1.91 17.41
CA ILE A 155 -8.06 -1.82 18.75
C ILE A 155 -9.33 -2.67 18.84
N ARG A 156 -10.18 -2.64 17.82
CA ARG A 156 -11.40 -3.47 17.78
C ARG A 156 -11.05 -4.96 17.76
N ASN A 157 -10.09 -5.37 16.93
CA ASN A 157 -9.66 -6.76 16.83
C ASN A 157 -9.06 -7.25 18.14
N TRP A 158 -8.24 -6.43 18.79
CA TRP A 158 -7.69 -6.69 20.12
C TRP A 158 -8.77 -6.92 21.18
N LYS A 159 -9.75 -6.02 21.27
CA LYS A 159 -10.88 -6.16 22.22
C LYS A 159 -11.69 -7.43 21.99
N ASN A 160 -11.81 -7.86 20.74
CA ASN A 160 -12.52 -9.07 20.36
C ASN A 160 -11.67 -10.33 20.46
N LYS A 161 -10.42 -10.25 20.95
CA LYS A 161 -9.45 -11.36 20.99
C LYS A 161 -9.23 -12.00 19.62
N ASN A 162 -9.40 -11.20 18.55
CA ASN A 162 -9.06 -11.62 17.22
C ASN A 162 -7.54 -11.74 17.14
N LEU A 163 -7.08 -12.91 16.67
CA LEU A 163 -5.66 -13.23 16.59
C LEU A 163 -4.93 -12.39 15.54
N ASP A 164 -5.67 -11.76 14.63
CA ASP A 164 -5.12 -10.97 13.55
C ASP A 164 -5.45 -9.48 13.71
N PRO A 165 -4.45 -8.61 13.90
CA PRO A 165 -4.71 -7.18 14.11
C PRO A 165 -5.17 -6.48 12.82
N ILE A 166 -4.84 -6.99 11.63
CA ILE A 166 -5.10 -6.30 10.35
C ILE A 166 -5.66 -7.24 9.27
N SER A 167 -4.96 -8.32 8.90
CA SER A 167 -5.33 -9.30 7.85
C SER A 167 -4.42 -10.54 7.88
N GLU A 168 -4.76 -11.62 7.18
CA GLU A 168 -4.09 -12.94 7.30
C GLU A 168 -2.62 -13.02 6.80
N HIS A 169 -1.70 -12.27 7.40
CA HIS A 169 -0.27 -12.25 7.08
C HIS A 169 0.62 -11.99 8.30
N GLN A 170 1.76 -12.68 8.37
CA GLN A 170 2.65 -12.69 9.54
C GLN A 170 3.28 -11.33 9.85
N ASP A 171 3.49 -10.50 8.82
CA ASP A 171 4.05 -9.16 8.94
C ASP A 171 3.07 -8.16 9.58
N ASN A 172 1.80 -8.52 9.75
CA ASN A 172 0.79 -7.62 10.30
C ASN A 172 0.93 -7.34 11.79
N TYR A 173 1.60 -8.21 12.55
CA TYR A 173 1.97 -7.89 13.94
C TYR A 173 2.96 -6.73 14.02
N PHE A 174 3.94 -6.70 13.10
CA PHE A 174 4.95 -5.65 13.03
C PHE A 174 4.32 -4.32 12.63
N LYS A 175 3.51 -4.36 11.57
CA LYS A 175 2.71 -3.23 11.10
C LYS A 175 1.83 -2.65 12.20
N ALA A 176 1.12 -3.52 12.93
CA ALA A 176 0.25 -3.12 14.02
C ALA A 176 1.05 -2.38 15.11
N LEU A 177 2.22 -2.88 15.52
CA LEU A 177 3.06 -2.20 16.52
C LEU A 177 3.53 -0.82 16.05
N ILE A 178 3.93 -0.68 14.79
CA ILE A 178 4.36 0.61 14.27
C ILE A 178 3.18 1.59 14.30
N ILE A 179 1.99 1.16 13.89
CA ILE A 179 0.77 1.99 13.93
C ILE A 179 0.41 2.37 15.37
N LEU A 180 0.43 1.42 16.31
CA LEU A 180 0.16 1.66 17.72
C LEU A 180 1.14 2.70 18.30
N LYS A 181 2.44 2.60 17.95
CA LYS A 181 3.45 3.59 18.34
C LYS A 181 3.16 4.97 17.74
N LEU A 182 2.87 5.04 16.44
CA LEU A 182 2.55 6.30 15.75
C LEU A 182 1.30 6.98 16.34
N MET A 183 0.33 6.18 16.79
CA MET A 183 -0.90 6.65 17.43
C MET A 183 -0.79 6.86 18.95
N LYS A 184 0.40 6.62 19.53
CA LYS A 184 0.69 6.76 20.96
C LYS A 184 -0.25 5.92 21.84
N ASP A 185 -0.51 4.67 21.44
CA ASP A 185 -1.35 3.76 22.22
C ASP A 185 -0.71 3.46 23.59
N PRO A 186 -1.45 3.61 24.71
CA PRO A 186 -0.89 3.42 26.05
C PRO A 186 -0.60 1.95 26.39
N ASN A 187 -1.16 0.99 25.67
CA ASN A 187 -1.03 -0.45 25.95
C ASN A 187 -0.01 -1.13 25.04
N ILE A 188 0.88 -0.38 24.39
CA ILE A 188 1.83 -0.91 23.39
C ILE A 188 2.68 -2.09 23.93
N GLU A 189 3.02 -2.08 25.22
CA GLU A 189 3.77 -3.17 25.87
C GLU A 189 2.97 -4.48 25.94
N ASP A 190 1.65 -4.42 26.17
CA ASP A 190 0.79 -5.60 26.16
C ASP A 190 0.72 -6.21 24.75
N TYR A 191 0.66 -5.35 23.72
CA TYR A 191 0.72 -5.78 22.33
C TYR A 191 2.06 -6.45 21.99
N LYS A 192 3.19 -5.88 22.43
CA LYS A 192 4.52 -6.48 22.21
C LYS A 192 4.59 -7.90 22.76
N ALA A 193 4.13 -8.10 24.01
CA ALA A 193 4.13 -9.41 24.65
C ALA A 193 3.26 -10.42 23.89
N GLN A 194 2.01 -10.07 23.59
CA GLN A 194 1.08 -10.99 22.92
C GLN A 194 1.51 -11.31 21.48
N PHE A 195 2.00 -10.33 20.73
CA PHE A 195 2.46 -10.60 19.37
C PHE A 195 3.70 -11.50 19.36
N SER A 196 4.63 -11.33 20.30
CA SER A 196 5.77 -12.25 20.47
C SER A 196 5.31 -13.68 20.72
N GLU A 197 4.27 -13.88 21.56
CA GLU A 197 3.70 -15.21 21.78
C GLU A 197 3.08 -15.81 20.50
N LYS A 198 2.48 -14.99 19.64
CA LYS A 198 1.92 -15.46 18.36
C LYS A 198 3.00 -15.87 17.36
N LEU A 199 4.13 -15.16 17.34
CA LEU A 199 5.25 -15.49 16.46
C LEU A 199 5.85 -16.87 16.79
N LEU A 200 5.79 -17.32 18.04
CA LEU A 200 6.23 -18.66 18.45
C LEU A 200 5.45 -19.80 17.78
N ALA A 201 4.23 -19.54 17.30
CA ALA A 201 3.40 -20.54 16.64
C ALA A 201 3.78 -20.76 15.15
N TYR A 202 4.76 -20.01 14.62
CA TYR A 202 5.19 -20.13 13.23
C TYR A 202 6.23 -21.22 13.01
N ARG A 203 6.43 -21.58 11.74
CA ARG A 203 7.33 -22.67 11.34
C ARG A 203 8.81 -22.40 11.63
N ASN A 204 9.23 -21.13 11.53
CA ASN A 204 10.60 -20.66 11.79
C ASN A 204 10.57 -19.49 12.79
N PRO A 205 10.16 -19.72 14.04
CA PRO A 205 9.85 -18.64 14.98
C PRO A 205 11.09 -17.80 15.34
N GLU A 206 12.30 -18.36 15.29
CA GLU A 206 13.54 -17.69 15.68
C GLU A 206 13.84 -16.45 14.84
N ASP A 207 13.75 -16.58 13.52
CA ASP A 207 14.04 -15.47 12.60
C ASP A 207 12.99 -14.36 12.76
N TRP A 208 11.73 -14.74 12.94
CA TRP A 208 10.62 -13.80 13.16
C TRP A 208 10.77 -13.05 14.49
N LEU A 209 11.14 -13.76 15.57
CA LEU A 209 11.40 -13.15 16.87
C LEU A 209 12.62 -12.23 16.85
N HIS A 210 13.67 -12.56 16.08
CA HIS A 210 14.82 -11.70 15.90
C HIS A 210 14.43 -10.37 15.24
N SER A 211 13.75 -10.39 14.10
CA SER A 211 13.24 -9.17 13.46
C SER A 211 12.27 -8.41 14.37
N PHE A 212 11.46 -9.12 15.16
CA PHE A 212 10.50 -8.50 16.08
C PHE A 212 11.19 -7.74 17.20
N LYS A 213 12.25 -8.31 17.76
CA LYS A 213 13.11 -7.62 18.72
C LYS A 213 13.73 -6.36 18.11
N ASN A 214 14.27 -6.45 16.90
CA ASN A 214 14.85 -5.29 16.20
C ASN A 214 13.81 -4.17 16.01
N LEU A 215 12.56 -4.53 15.73
CA LEU A 215 11.47 -3.55 15.66
C LEU A 215 11.21 -2.92 17.03
N CYS A 216 11.08 -3.70 18.11
CA CYS A 216 10.83 -3.18 19.44
C CYS A 216 11.94 -2.21 19.88
N ASP A 217 13.20 -2.59 19.70
CA ASP A 217 14.37 -1.76 20.01
C ASP A 217 14.33 -0.44 19.22
N LEU A 218 13.91 -0.48 17.95
CA LEU A 218 13.72 0.71 17.12
C LEU A 218 12.57 1.59 17.61
N LEU A 219 11.43 1.02 17.98
CA LEU A 219 10.26 1.77 18.47
C LEU A 219 10.51 2.41 19.83
N ASP A 220 11.41 1.85 20.63
CA ASP A 220 11.82 2.37 21.94
C ASP A 220 12.98 3.38 21.84
N SER A 221 13.60 3.48 20.66
CA SER A 221 14.67 4.44 20.40
C SER A 221 14.14 5.90 20.39
N PRO A 222 14.87 6.85 21.03
CA PRO A 222 14.58 8.28 20.92
C PRO A 222 14.59 8.80 19.48
N ASP A 223 15.28 8.12 18.56
CA ASP A 223 15.40 8.54 17.17
C ASP A 223 14.12 8.27 16.37
N PHE A 224 13.31 7.28 16.77
CA PHE A 224 12.02 7.05 16.15
C PHE A 224 11.07 8.23 16.37
N GLU A 225 11.11 8.86 17.55
CA GLU A 225 10.29 10.03 17.84
C GLU A 225 10.73 11.25 17.02
N LYS A 226 12.05 11.44 16.85
CA LYS A 226 12.63 12.57 16.11
C LYS A 226 12.40 12.48 14.61
N GLU A 227 12.50 11.30 14.03
CA GLU A 227 12.39 11.11 12.58
C GLU A 227 10.93 10.94 12.13
N TYR A 228 10.01 10.49 13.01
CA TYR A 228 8.68 10.05 12.59
C TYR A 228 7.47 10.70 13.29
N LEU A 229 7.63 11.51 14.36
CA LEU A 229 6.51 12.14 15.09
C LEU A 229 6.42 13.68 15.00
N ILE A 230 7.24 14.33 14.17
CA ILE A 230 7.16 15.78 13.86
C ILE A 230 6.15 16.05 12.74
#